data_AF-T0T0M3-F1
#
_entry.id   AF-T0T0M3-F1
#
_cell.length_a   1.000
_cell.length_b   1.000
_cell.length_c   1.000
_cell.angle_alpha   90.00
_cell.angle_beta   90.00
_cell.angle_gamma   90.00
#
_symmetry.space_group_name_H-M   'P 1'
#
loop_
_entity.id
_entity.type
_entity.pdbx_description
1 polymer ?
#
loop_
_entity_poly.entity_id
_entity_poly.type
_entity_poly.pdbx_seq_one_letter_code
_entity_poly.pdbx_strand_id
1 'polypeptide(L)'
;MLKISLILILLLSSSQLFASIKSEVEKIAKSDLGKNDILGLSIIHKGSETLNINGEKSFIPASTFKILASYYILEKLGADYRFKTILGYRGK
;
A
#
# COMPACT_ATOMS: atom_id res chain seq x y z
N MET A 1 40.48 -18.44 7.12
CA MET A 1 40.27 -17.21 6.30
C MET A 1 39.42 -17.46 5.06
N LEU A 2 39.63 -18.54 4.29
CA LEU A 2 38.88 -18.82 3.04
C LEU A 2 37.35 -19.00 3.22
N LYS A 3 36.91 -19.63 4.31
CA LYS A 3 35.47 -19.86 4.59
C LYS A 3 34.65 -18.58 4.85
N ILE A 4 35.27 -17.57 5.46
CA ILE A 4 34.61 -16.29 5.77
C ILE A 4 34.43 -15.45 4.49
N SER A 5 35.42 -15.50 3.58
CA SER A 5 35.32 -14.86 2.27
C SER A 5 34.21 -15.47 1.40
N LEU A 6 34.02 -16.80 1.45
CA LEU A 6 32.97 -17.48 0.68
C LEU A 6 31.55 -17.13 1.16
N ILE A 7 31.35 -17.01 2.48
CA ILE A 7 30.06 -16.60 3.07
C ILE A 7 29.73 -15.14 2.70
N LEU A 8 30.74 -14.26 2.67
CA LEU A 8 30.56 -12.86 2.30
C LEU A 8 30.13 -12.71 0.83
N ILE A 9 30.72 -13.49 -0.08
CA ILE A 9 30.36 -13.53 -1.51
C ILE A 9 28.93 -14.06 -1.73
N LEU A 10 28.51 -15.05 -0.94
CA LEU A 10 27.15 -15.60 -0.99
C LEU A 10 26.09 -14.60 -0.46
N LEU A 11 26.44 -13.80 0.54
CA LEU A 11 25.58 -12.74 1.08
C LEU A 11 25.42 -11.58 0.08
N LEU A 12 26.50 -11.19 -0.61
CA LEU A 12 26.50 -10.10 -1.59
C LEU A 12 25.58 -10.37 -2.80
N SER A 13 25.47 -11.62 -3.23
CA SER A 13 24.67 -12.02 -4.41
C SER A 13 23.15 -12.03 -4.15
N SER A 14 22.72 -12.18 -2.90
CA SER A 14 21.29 -12.14 -2.52
C SER A 14 20.66 -10.74 -2.57
N SER A 15 21.47 -9.67 -2.57
CA SER A 15 21.01 -8.28 -2.54
C SER A 15 20.49 -7.76 -3.90
N GLN A 16 20.77 -8.47 -5.00
CA GLN A 16 20.50 -7.99 -6.36
C GLN A 16 19.01 -8.07 -6.76
N LEU A 17 18.19 -8.88 -6.08
CA LEU A 17 16.77 -9.06 -6.43
C LEU A 17 15.89 -7.85 -6.05
N PHE A 18 16.17 -7.17 -4.94
CA PHE A 18 15.36 -6.03 -4.48
C PHE A 18 15.68 -4.71 -5.20
N ALA A 19 16.91 -4.56 -5.70
CA ALA A 19 17.31 -3.38 -6.48
C ALA A 19 16.46 -3.22 -7.77
N SER A 20 15.99 -4.34 -8.35
CA SER A 20 15.28 -4.34 -9.63
C SER A 20 13.89 -3.72 -9.60
N ILE A 21 13.14 -3.86 -8.51
CA ILE A 21 11.75 -3.36 -8.44
C ILE A 21 11.74 -1.85 -8.33
N LYS A 22 12.57 -1.29 -7.45
CA LYS A 22 12.68 0.16 -7.26
C LYS A 22 13.07 0.86 -8.55
N SER A 23 14.06 0.33 -9.28
CA SER A 23 14.51 0.93 -10.54
C SER A 23 13.42 0.91 -11.61
N GLU A 24 12.61 -0.15 -11.68
CA GLU A 24 11.51 -0.23 -12.65
C GLU A 24 10.39 0.76 -12.30
N VAL A 25 10.04 0.87 -11.02
CA VAL A 25 9.06 1.87 -10.54
C VAL A 25 9.55 3.29 -10.83
N GLU A 26 10.83 3.59 -10.59
CA GLU A 26 11.40 4.90 -10.92
C GLU A 26 11.40 5.20 -12.42
N LYS A 27 11.58 4.17 -13.26
CA LYS A 27 11.52 4.30 -14.72
C LYS A 27 10.11 4.63 -15.20
N ILE A 28 9.11 3.91 -14.69
CA ILE A 28 7.68 4.17 -14.98
C ILE A 28 7.29 5.55 -14.44
N ALA A 29 7.71 5.89 -13.24
CA ALA A 29 7.46 7.21 -12.65
C ALA A 29 8.01 8.34 -13.54
N LYS A 30 9.21 8.17 -14.11
CA LYS A 30 9.81 9.17 -15.01
C LYS A 30 9.10 9.27 -16.37
N SER A 31 8.52 8.18 -16.89
CA SER A 31 7.83 8.21 -18.18
C SER A 31 6.42 8.80 -18.08
N ASP A 32 5.73 8.53 -16.97
CA ASP A 32 4.29 8.74 -16.89
C ASP A 32 3.90 9.94 -16.01
N LEU A 33 4.78 10.38 -15.09
CA LEU A 33 4.48 11.48 -14.17
C LEU A 33 4.92 12.84 -14.73
N GLY A 34 4.09 13.86 -14.50
CA GLY A 34 4.44 15.24 -14.78
C GLY A 34 5.56 15.74 -13.86
N LYS A 35 6.19 16.85 -14.25
CA LYS A 35 7.34 17.46 -13.55
C LYS A 35 7.12 17.71 -12.04
N ASN A 36 5.88 17.94 -11.62
CA ASN A 36 5.52 18.29 -10.25
C ASN A 36 4.75 17.17 -9.52
N ASP A 37 4.50 16.06 -10.20
CA ASP A 37 3.77 14.94 -9.62
C ASP A 37 4.66 14.19 -8.64
N ILE A 38 4.05 13.71 -7.55
CA ILE A 38 4.75 12.98 -6.51
C ILE A 38 4.10 11.61 -6.42
N LEU A 39 4.88 10.55 -6.62
CA LEU A 39 4.44 9.17 -6.42
C LEU A 39 4.63 8.74 -4.97
N GLY A 40 3.58 8.22 -4.36
CA GLY A 40 3.65 7.45 -3.12
C GLY A 40 3.46 5.96 -3.42
N LEU A 41 4.34 5.10 -2.91
CA LEU A 41 4.23 3.64 -3.04
C LEU A 41 4.79 2.95 -1.81
N SER A 42 3.98 2.11 -1.16
CA SER A 42 4.44 1.19 -0.11
C SER A 42 4.05 -0.25 -0.48
N ILE A 43 5.01 -1.16 -0.43
CA ILE A 43 4.83 -2.59 -0.67
C ILE A 43 5.23 -3.32 0.60
N ILE A 44 4.28 -4.04 1.19
CA ILE A 44 4.48 -4.82 2.41
C ILE A 44 4.33 -6.30 2.05
N HIS A 45 5.35 -7.10 2.36
CA HIS A 45 5.32 -8.56 2.18
C HIS A 45 5.58 -9.23 3.53
N LYS A 46 4.69 -10.15 3.93
CA LYS A 46 4.79 -10.91 5.20
C LYS A 46 5.00 -10.02 6.43
N GLY A 47 4.35 -8.85 6.46
CA GLY A 47 4.46 -7.89 7.56
C GLY A 47 5.75 -7.06 7.57
N SER A 48 6.67 -7.30 6.63
CA SER A 48 7.88 -6.48 6.43
C SER A 48 7.70 -5.54 5.25
N GLU A 49 8.06 -4.27 5.44
CA GLU A 49 8.10 -3.30 4.35
C GLU A 49 9.23 -3.66 3.39
N THR A 50 8.86 -3.91 2.14
CA THR A 50 9.76 -4.34 1.07
C THR A 50 10.19 -3.16 0.19
N LEU A 51 9.31 -2.17 0.01
CA LEU A 51 9.60 -0.94 -0.72
C LEU A 51 8.78 0.21 -0.14
N ASN A 52 9.42 1.35 0.04
CA ASN A 52 8.80 2.59 0.46
C ASN A 52 9.31 3.75 -0.40
N ILE A 53 8.40 4.42 -1.07
CA ILE A 53 8.64 5.63 -1.86
C ILE A 53 7.66 6.69 -1.34
N ASN A 54 8.19 7.74 -0.74
CA ASN A 54 7.41 8.85 -0.18
C ASN A 54 6.27 8.42 0.79
N GLY A 55 6.41 7.31 1.52
CA GLY A 55 5.36 6.81 2.42
C GLY A 55 4.96 7.78 3.55
N GLU A 56 5.87 8.66 3.96
CA GLU A 56 5.64 9.67 4.99
C GLU A 56 4.88 10.90 4.46
N LYS A 57 4.74 11.05 3.13
CA LYS A 57 4.04 12.21 2.56
C LYS A 57 2.54 12.02 2.64
N SER A 58 1.86 13.11 2.97
CA SER A 58 0.40 13.16 2.89
C SER A 58 -0.05 13.36 1.45
N PHE A 59 -1.00 12.54 1.01
CA PHE A 59 -1.65 12.62 -0.29
C PHE A 59 -3.15 12.83 -0.11
N ILE A 60 -3.80 13.41 -1.12
CA ILE A 60 -5.26 13.45 -1.17
C ILE A 60 -5.73 12.04 -1.61
N PRO A 61 -6.41 11.26 -0.76
CA PRO A 61 -6.66 9.84 -1.02
C PRO A 61 -7.75 9.59 -2.09
N ALA A 62 -8.51 10.61 -2.50
CA ALA A 62 -9.64 10.47 -3.42
C ALA A 62 -10.53 9.26 -3.05
N SER A 63 -10.84 8.38 -3.99
CA SER A 63 -11.65 7.18 -3.72
C SER A 63 -10.98 6.13 -2.84
N THR A 64 -9.65 6.14 -2.65
CA THR A 64 -8.98 5.19 -1.74
C THR A 64 -9.39 5.40 -0.28
N PHE A 65 -9.90 6.59 0.07
CA PHE A 65 -10.50 6.86 1.38
C PHE A 65 -11.66 5.91 1.73
N LYS A 66 -12.33 5.35 0.71
CA LYS A 66 -13.39 4.35 0.92
C LYS A 66 -12.89 3.13 1.69
N ILE A 67 -11.61 2.77 1.61
CA ILE A 67 -11.03 1.66 2.38
C ILE A 67 -11.17 1.92 3.89
N LEU A 68 -10.81 3.12 4.35
CA LEU A 68 -10.94 3.51 5.76
C LEU A 68 -12.41 3.60 6.18
N ALA A 69 -13.25 4.22 5.34
CA ALA A 69 -14.68 4.31 5.62
C ALA A 69 -15.34 2.92 5.73
N SER A 70 -14.99 2.00 4.83
CA SER A 70 -15.48 0.62 4.85
C SER A 70 -15.01 -0.14 6.08
N TYR A 71 -13.73 -0.01 6.46
CA TYR A 71 -13.23 -0.58 7.72
C TYR A 71 -14.05 -0.09 8.92
N TYR A 72 -14.26 1.22 9.01
CA TYR A 72 -15.03 1.82 10.11
C TYR A 72 -16.49 1.34 10.14
N ILE A 73 -17.15 1.27 8.98
CA ILE A 73 -18.52 0.76 8.87
C ILE A 73 -18.60 -0.70 9.33
N LEU A 74 -17.65 -1.55 8.92
CA LEU A 74 -17.60 -2.95 9.35
C LEU A 74 -17.36 -3.08 10.85
N GLU A 75 -16.47 -2.28 11.42
CA GLU A 75 -16.20 -2.25 12.86
C GLU A 75 -17.42 -1.80 13.67
N LYS A 76 -18.18 -0.81 13.18
CA LYS A 76 -19.34 -0.25 13.90
C LYS A 76 -20.64 -1.00 13.70
N LEU A 77 -20.94 -1.42 12.48
CA LEU A 77 -22.24 -2.01 12.15
C LEU A 77 -22.18 -3.55 12.09
N GLY A 78 -20.99 -4.11 11.88
CA GLY A 78 -20.81 -5.53 11.60
C GLY A 78 -21.12 -5.89 10.14
N ALA A 79 -20.61 -7.04 9.70
CA ALA A 79 -20.79 -7.53 8.33
C ALA A 79 -22.26 -7.88 7.99
N ASP A 80 -23.06 -8.21 9.01
CA ASP A 80 -24.45 -8.65 8.86
C ASP A 80 -25.46 -7.50 8.93
N TYR A 81 -25.00 -6.25 9.08
CA TYR A 81 -25.90 -5.11 9.13
C TYR A 81 -26.75 -5.01 7.86
N ARG A 82 -28.03 -4.66 8.05
CA ARG A 82 -28.99 -4.43 6.97
C ARG A 82 -29.71 -3.11 7.23
N PHE A 83 -29.69 -2.23 6.23
CA PHE A 83 -30.53 -1.03 6.23
C PHE A 83 -32.00 -1.44 6.15
N LYS A 84 -32.86 -0.70 6.86
CA LYS A 84 -34.31 -0.93 6.89
C LYS A 84 -35.03 0.29 6.36
N THR A 85 -36.01 0.07 5.50
CA THR A 85 -36.95 1.09 5.04
C THR A 85 -38.31 0.75 5.62
N ILE A 86 -38.97 1.72 6.26
CA ILE A 86 -40.25 1.53 6.97
C ILE A 86 -41.25 2.56 6.45
N LEU A 87 -42.48 2.12 6.14
CA LEU A 87 -43.62 2.99 5.86
C LEU A 87 -44.49 3.08 7.12
N GLY A 88 -44.82 4.29 7.57
CA GLY A 88 -45.64 4.53 8.76
C GLY A 88 -46.87 5.38 8.48
N TYR A 89 -47.99 5.08 9.15
CA TYR A 89 -49.24 5.83 9.08
C TYR A 89 -49.78 6.07 10.49
N ARG A 90 -50.19 7.31 10.81
CA ARG A 90 -50.68 7.70 12.15
C ARG A 90 -52.21 7.62 12.31
N GLY A 91 -52.97 7.41 11.23
CA GLY A 91 -54.43 7.41 11.28
C GLY A 91 -55.07 8.79 11.50
N LYS A 92 -56.25 8.97 10.90
CA LYS A 92 -57.37 9.73 11.45
C LYS A 92 -58.61 8.86 11.34
#